data_AF-A0A922MHY4-F1
#
_entry.id   AF-A0A922MHY4-F1
#
_cell.length_a   1.000
_cell.length_b   1.000
_cell.length_c   1.000
_cell.angle_alpha   90.00
_cell.angle_beta   90.00
_cell.angle_gamma   90.00
#
_symmetry.space_group_name_H-M   'P 1'
#
loop_
_entity.id
_entity.type
_entity.pdbx_description
1 polymer ?
#
loop_
_entity_poly.entity_id
_entity_poly.type
_entity_poly.pdbx_seq_one_letter_code
_entity_poly.pdbx_strand_id
1 'polypeptide(L)'
;MHTSVGELGLEIWERVLIKPLSSALTGRIVRGLGAARQSPLDPALGDTLREAIRSTVAVRAFRLRGPLQLYQALVLEPYLAAAAAAHAQLAADLLAAGDVAHYTTHALAGLDREVSLGARYLDSSSAEAVRACYERAAVAAHLPALHATVAGLLRAAAGRPRRPHRAPAERRADLRRMYTLLRPLGAAALRPLVDAAHAQAAADGRALLAQPHSKDEVLTTYFLTPSHTHSPTYLNLRHNKMLPKPYW
;
A
#
# COMPACT_ATOMS: atom_id res chain seq x y z
N MET A 1 20.02 -10.22 50.78
CA MET A 1 19.33 -10.45 49.49
C MET A 1 19.90 -11.74 48.91
N HIS A 2 19.18 -12.85 49.05
CA HIS A 2 19.60 -14.13 48.48
C HIS A 2 19.18 -14.17 47.01
N THR A 3 20.10 -13.92 46.09
CA THR A 3 19.93 -14.39 44.71
C THR A 3 19.89 -15.91 44.76
N SER A 4 18.83 -16.50 44.21
CA SER A 4 18.68 -17.95 44.23
C SER A 4 19.77 -18.58 43.35
N VAL A 5 20.27 -19.76 43.72
CA VAL A 5 21.34 -20.47 42.98
C VAL A 5 21.03 -20.62 41.47
N GLY A 6 19.75 -20.70 41.12
CA GLY A 6 19.28 -20.74 39.72
C GLY A 6 19.50 -19.45 38.93
N GLU A 7 19.29 -18.28 39.55
CA GLU A 7 19.53 -16.98 38.90
C GLU A 7 21.02 -16.77 38.60
N LEU A 8 21.88 -17.15 39.55
CA LEU A 8 23.33 -17.08 39.39
C LEU A 8 23.80 -18.01 38.26
N GLY A 9 23.25 -19.23 38.18
CA GLY A 9 23.56 -20.17 37.10
C GLY A 9 23.20 -19.63 35.72
N LEU A 10 22.04 -18.98 35.59
CA LEU A 10 21.58 -18.39 34.33
C LEU A 10 22.38 -17.13 33.95
N GLU A 11 22.83 -16.36 34.94
CA GLU A 11 23.72 -15.22 34.70
C GLU A 11 25.12 -15.65 34.26
N ILE A 12 25.69 -16.69 34.88
CA ILE A 12 26.97 -17.28 34.46
C ILE A 12 26.83 -17.88 33.05
N TRP A 13 25.75 -18.60 32.77
CA TRP A 13 25.46 -19.16 31.45
C TRP A 13 25.39 -18.08 30.38
N GLU A 14 24.65 -16.99 30.62
CA GLU A 14 24.57 -15.89 29.66
C GLU A 14 25.94 -15.25 29.40
N ARG A 15 26.71 -15.01 30.47
CA ARG A 15 28.03 -14.35 30.37
C ARG A 15 29.08 -15.23 29.69
N VAL A 16 29.08 -16.53 29.98
CA VAL A 16 30.14 -17.46 29.56
C VAL A 16 29.81 -18.13 28.23
N LEU A 17 28.53 -18.40 27.93
CA LEU A 17 28.13 -19.11 26.72
C LEU A 17 27.49 -18.20 25.67
N ILE A 18 26.55 -17.34 26.07
CA ILE A 18 25.81 -16.53 25.08
C ILE A 18 26.59 -15.30 24.61
N LYS A 19 27.17 -14.50 25.50
CA LYS A 19 27.90 -13.29 25.10
C LYS A 19 29.03 -13.57 24.11
N PRO A 20 29.90 -14.58 24.30
CA PRO A 20 30.98 -14.86 23.35
C PRO A 20 30.48 -15.38 22.00
N LEU A 21 29.35 -16.10 21.98
CA LEU A 21 28.77 -16.67 20.76
C LEU A 21 27.73 -15.77 20.08
N SER A 22 27.35 -14.67 20.73
CA SER A 22 26.25 -13.78 20.34
C SER A 22 26.34 -13.34 18.89
N SER A 23 27.49 -12.80 18.47
CA SER A 23 27.72 -12.36 17.09
C SER A 23 27.53 -13.48 16.06
N ALA A 24 28.11 -14.66 16.31
CA ALA A 24 28.01 -15.80 15.40
C ALA A 24 26.58 -16.36 15.34
N LEU A 25 25.90 -16.42 16.50
CA LEU A 25 24.52 -16.87 16.61
C LEU A 25 23.57 -15.92 15.89
N THR A 26 23.65 -14.62 16.20
CA THR A 26 22.88 -13.56 15.53
C THR A 26 23.10 -13.62 14.02
N GLY A 27 24.35 -13.70 13.56
CA GLY A 27 24.65 -13.79 12.14
C GLY A 27 24.07 -15.04 11.47
N ARG A 28 24.01 -16.19 12.15
CA ARG A 28 23.37 -17.40 11.64
C ARG A 28 21.85 -17.27 11.61
N ILE A 29 21.23 -16.73 12.66
CA ILE A 29 19.79 -16.51 12.74
C ILE A 29 19.32 -15.55 11.65
N VAL A 30 19.98 -14.39 11.52
CA VAL A 30 19.64 -13.38 10.50
C VAL A 30 19.78 -13.95 9.09
N ARG A 31 20.85 -14.72 8.82
CA ARG A 31 21.02 -15.40 7.52
C ARG A 31 19.94 -16.46 7.27
N GLY A 32 19.59 -17.26 8.29
CA GLY A 32 18.53 -18.26 8.21
C GLY A 32 17.17 -17.63 7.90
N LEU A 33 16.81 -16.56 8.60
CA LEU A 33 15.60 -15.79 8.34
C LEU A 33 15.63 -15.12 6.96
N GLY A 34 16.79 -14.62 6.54
CA GLY A 34 17.01 -14.07 5.20
C GLY A 34 16.78 -15.11 4.09
N ALA A 35 17.28 -16.34 4.27
CA ALA A 35 17.05 -17.44 3.36
C ALA A 35 15.57 -17.87 3.34
N ALA A 36 14.93 -17.95 4.52
CA ALA A 36 13.51 -18.27 4.67
C ALA A 36 12.58 -17.29 3.92
N ARG A 37 13.03 -16.04 3.73
CA ARG A 37 12.30 -15.02 2.97
C ARG A 37 12.27 -15.31 1.47
N GLN A 38 13.34 -15.90 0.94
CA GLN A 38 13.49 -16.20 -0.49
C GLN A 38 12.86 -17.54 -0.86
N SER A 39 12.99 -18.53 0.02
CA SER A 39 12.49 -19.88 -0.21
C SER A 39 12.16 -20.56 1.12
N PRO A 40 11.21 -21.51 1.13
CA PRO A 40 10.95 -22.32 2.32
C PRO A 40 12.24 -23.01 2.77
N LEU A 41 12.56 -22.92 4.06
CA LEU A 41 13.65 -23.69 4.64
C LEU A 41 13.26 -25.17 4.69
N ASP A 42 14.27 -26.03 4.62
CA ASP A 42 14.13 -27.43 5.01
C ASP A 42 13.48 -27.54 6.42
N PRO A 43 12.52 -28.45 6.64
CA PRO A 43 11.79 -28.54 7.91
C PRO A 43 12.71 -28.65 9.14
N ALA A 44 13.76 -29.47 9.07
CA ALA A 44 14.67 -29.68 10.20
C ALA A 44 15.49 -28.41 10.52
N LEU A 45 15.94 -27.70 9.49
CA LEU A 45 16.58 -26.39 9.66
C LEU A 45 15.59 -25.34 10.21
N GLY A 46 14.34 -25.37 9.74
CA GLY A 46 13.28 -24.49 10.22
C GLY A 46 12.95 -24.68 11.70
N ASP A 47 12.90 -25.93 12.16
CA ASP A 47 12.68 -26.27 13.57
C ASP A 47 13.86 -25.87 14.44
N THR A 48 15.08 -26.15 13.98
CA THR A 48 16.31 -25.73 14.67
C THR A 48 16.35 -24.20 14.84
N LEU A 49 15.98 -23.45 13.81
CA LEU A 49 15.91 -21.99 13.86
C LEU A 49 14.86 -21.50 14.85
N ARG A 50 13.66 -22.10 14.86
CA ARG A 50 12.60 -21.77 15.83
C ARG A 50 13.06 -22.02 17.26
N GLU A 51 13.66 -23.18 17.53
CA GLU A 51 14.11 -23.53 18.87
C GLU A 51 15.27 -22.65 19.33
N ALA A 52 16.21 -22.31 18.43
CA ALA A 52 17.26 -21.35 18.73
C ALA A 52 16.67 -19.99 19.14
N ILE A 53 15.68 -19.48 18.40
CA ILE A 53 15.03 -18.20 18.72
C ILE A 53 14.25 -18.29 20.03
N ARG A 54 13.44 -19.35 20.23
CA ARG A 54 12.68 -19.57 21.46
C ARG A 54 13.58 -19.67 22.70
N SER A 55 14.74 -20.31 22.57
CA SER A 55 15.70 -20.40 23.67
C SER A 55 16.13 -19.02 24.16
N THR A 56 16.29 -18.03 23.27
CA THR A 56 16.68 -16.66 23.67
C THR A 56 15.60 -15.92 24.47
N VAL A 57 14.33 -16.30 24.29
CA VAL A 57 13.19 -15.79 25.07
C VAL A 57 13.11 -16.52 26.42
N ALA A 58 13.18 -17.86 26.40
CA ALA A 58 13.06 -18.69 27.60
C ALA A 58 14.14 -18.40 28.66
N VAL A 59 15.38 -18.13 28.21
CA VAL A 59 16.53 -17.85 29.09
C VAL A 59 16.29 -16.66 30.01
N ARG A 60 15.54 -15.63 29.59
CA ARG A 60 15.30 -14.45 30.43
C ARG A 60 13.86 -14.32 30.89
N ALA A 61 13.01 -15.30 30.58
CA ALA A 61 11.59 -15.28 30.95
C ALA A 61 11.36 -15.21 32.48
N PHE A 62 12.30 -15.70 33.30
CA PHE A 62 12.22 -15.64 34.76
C PHE A 62 12.58 -14.27 35.35
N ARG A 63 13.14 -13.34 34.56
CA ARG A 63 13.55 -12.02 35.05
C ARG A 63 12.35 -11.07 35.09
N LEU A 64 12.14 -10.45 36.26
CA LEU A 64 11.09 -9.44 36.46
C LEU A 64 11.29 -8.17 35.61
N ARG A 65 12.53 -7.87 35.20
CA ARG A 65 12.86 -6.72 34.35
C ARG A 65 13.50 -7.19 33.04
N GLY A 66 12.96 -6.71 31.93
CA GLY A 66 13.51 -6.97 30.59
C GLY A 66 13.53 -8.44 30.17
N PRO A 67 12.42 -9.21 30.32
CA PRO A 67 12.40 -10.64 29.98
C PRO A 67 12.70 -10.91 28.50
N LEU A 68 12.43 -9.95 27.61
CA LEU A 68 12.69 -10.05 26.17
C LEU A 68 13.98 -9.38 25.71
N GLN A 69 14.76 -8.76 26.60
CA GLN A 69 15.88 -7.91 26.19
C GLN A 69 16.98 -8.70 25.45
N LEU A 70 17.20 -9.96 25.80
CA LEU A 70 18.16 -10.82 25.10
C LEU A 70 17.69 -11.16 23.69
N TYR A 71 16.41 -11.52 23.57
CA TYR A 71 15.76 -11.77 22.28
C TYR A 71 15.79 -10.51 21.39
N GLN A 72 15.49 -9.33 21.95
CA GLN A 72 15.53 -8.07 21.22
C GLN A 72 16.92 -7.79 20.64
N ALA A 73 17.96 -7.88 21.47
CA ALA A 73 19.33 -7.58 21.08
C ALA A 73 19.94 -8.61 20.12
N LEU A 74 19.64 -9.90 20.30
CA LEU A 74 20.28 -10.97 19.52
C LEU A 74 19.52 -11.36 18.26
N VAL A 75 18.19 -11.19 18.25
CA VAL A 75 17.33 -11.68 17.19
C VAL A 75 16.60 -10.53 16.52
N LEU A 76 15.75 -9.82 17.27
CA LEU A 76 14.79 -8.87 16.68
C LEU A 76 15.49 -7.69 16.00
N GLU A 77 16.30 -6.91 16.72
CA GLU A 77 16.93 -5.72 16.16
C GLU A 77 17.86 -6.04 14.97
N PRO A 78 18.75 -7.05 15.04
CA PRO A 78 19.58 -7.43 13.91
C PRO A 78 18.77 -7.91 12.70
N TYR A 79 17.68 -8.65 12.94
CA TYR A 79 16.79 -9.08 11.88
C TYR A 79 16.08 -7.90 11.22
N LEU A 80 15.51 -6.97 12.01
CA LEU A 80 14.82 -5.80 11.47
C LEU A 80 15.76 -4.90 10.67
N ALA A 81 17.01 -4.73 11.12
CA ALA A 81 18.01 -3.98 10.37
C ALA A 81 18.32 -4.62 9.01
N ALA A 82 18.54 -5.93 8.97
CA ALA A 82 18.80 -6.66 7.73
C ALA A 82 17.57 -6.69 6.81
N ALA A 83 16.37 -6.86 7.38
CA ALA A 83 15.10 -6.85 6.65
C ALA A 83 14.86 -5.47 6.02
N ALA A 84 15.04 -4.38 6.78
CA ALA A 84 14.85 -3.01 6.29
C ALA A 84 15.71 -2.72 5.05
N ALA A 85 16.99 -3.09 5.08
CA ALA A 85 17.87 -2.90 3.93
C ALA A 85 17.39 -3.68 2.69
N ALA A 86 17.01 -4.94 2.86
CA ALA A 86 16.49 -5.76 1.77
C ALA A 86 15.16 -5.22 1.19
N HIS A 87 14.25 -4.77 2.06
CA HIS A 87 12.96 -4.23 1.65
C HIS A 87 13.09 -2.88 0.93
N ALA A 88 13.98 -2.00 1.40
CA ALA A 88 14.25 -0.73 0.74
C ALA A 88 14.84 -0.94 -0.66
N GLN A 89 15.80 -1.87 -0.81
CA GLN A 89 16.37 -2.18 -2.12
C GLN A 89 15.31 -2.76 -3.08
N LEU A 90 14.53 -3.73 -2.63
CA LEU A 90 13.47 -4.34 -3.44
C LEU A 90 12.39 -3.33 -3.85
N ALA A 91 12.03 -2.41 -2.95
CA ALA A 91 11.09 -1.35 -3.26
C ALA A 91 11.65 -0.37 -4.32
N ALA A 92 12.93 -0.01 -4.22
CA ALA A 92 13.61 0.81 -5.23
C ALA A 92 13.64 0.10 -6.60
N ASP A 93 13.99 -1.18 -6.63
CA ASP A 93 14.05 -1.97 -7.87
C ASP A 93 12.67 -2.08 -8.53
N LEU A 94 11.61 -2.32 -7.75
CA LEU A 94 10.24 -2.39 -8.25
C LEU A 94 9.75 -1.05 -8.81
N LEU A 95 10.12 0.06 -8.18
CA LEU A 95 9.77 1.41 -8.66
C LEU A 95 10.55 1.79 -9.91
N ALA A 96 11.80 1.34 -10.04
CA ALA A 96 12.61 1.55 -11.24
C ALA A 96 12.11 0.70 -12.42
N ALA A 97 11.65 -0.52 -12.16
CA ALA A 97 11.27 -1.48 -13.20
C ALA A 97 9.84 -1.32 -13.73
N GLY A 98 8.93 -0.62 -13.04
CA GLY A 98 7.51 -0.75 -13.33
C GLY A 98 6.60 0.44 -13.04
N ASP A 99 5.33 0.28 -13.42
CA ASP A 99 4.21 1.16 -13.06
C ASP A 99 3.92 1.05 -11.55
N VAL A 100 3.40 2.12 -10.96
CA VAL A 100 3.03 2.17 -9.53
C VAL A 100 1.97 1.10 -9.17
N ALA A 101 1.14 0.70 -10.14
CA ALA A 101 0.24 -0.44 -9.99
C ALA A 101 0.97 -1.77 -9.70
N HIS A 102 2.11 -2.00 -10.37
CA HIS A 102 2.95 -3.18 -10.16
C HIS A 102 3.61 -3.10 -8.78
N TYR A 103 4.24 -1.97 -8.47
CA TYR A 103 4.86 -1.73 -7.16
C TYR A 103 3.87 -1.94 -6.00
N THR A 104 2.69 -1.32 -6.03
CA THR A 104 1.72 -1.40 -4.91
C THR A 104 1.21 -2.82 -4.67
N THR A 105 1.06 -3.61 -5.74
CA THR A 105 0.67 -5.02 -5.64
C THR A 105 1.78 -5.84 -4.98
N HIS A 106 3.03 -5.67 -5.43
CA HIS A 106 4.17 -6.36 -4.85
C HIS A 106 4.49 -5.92 -3.43
N ALA A 107 4.30 -4.63 -3.10
CA ALA A 107 4.50 -4.09 -1.76
C ALA A 107 3.51 -4.72 -0.76
N LEU A 108 2.23 -4.86 -1.12
CA LEU A 108 1.24 -5.54 -0.27
C LEU A 108 1.53 -7.04 -0.12
N ALA A 109 1.82 -7.73 -1.22
CA ALA A 109 2.17 -9.15 -1.16
C ALA A 109 3.44 -9.40 -0.35
N GLY A 110 4.44 -8.51 -0.44
CA GLY A 110 5.65 -8.56 0.36
C GLY A 110 5.39 -8.33 1.85
N LEU A 111 4.49 -7.40 2.20
CA LEU A 111 4.09 -7.17 3.59
C LEU A 111 3.45 -8.42 4.20
N ASP A 112 2.53 -9.06 3.47
CA ASP A 112 1.86 -10.29 3.94
C ASP A 112 2.86 -11.44 4.12
N ARG A 113 3.85 -11.56 3.22
CA ARG A 113 4.94 -12.53 3.35
C ARG A 113 5.80 -12.26 4.58
N GLU A 114 6.19 -11.01 4.82
CA GLU A 114 7.04 -10.66 5.96
C GLU A 114 6.31 -10.88 7.29
N VAL A 115 5.02 -10.52 7.38
CA VAL A 115 4.18 -10.79 8.56
C VAL A 115 4.03 -12.30 8.78
N SER A 116 3.80 -13.08 7.72
CA SER A 116 3.69 -14.54 7.80
C SER A 116 5.00 -15.19 8.23
N LEU A 117 6.14 -14.69 7.74
CA LEU A 117 7.47 -15.17 8.15
C LEU A 117 7.73 -14.83 9.61
N GLY A 118 7.45 -13.61 10.03
CA GLY A 118 7.54 -13.18 11.42
C GLY A 118 6.73 -14.08 12.34
N ALA A 119 5.46 -14.35 12.01
CA ALA A 119 4.59 -15.22 12.79
C ALA A 119 5.09 -16.68 12.88
N ARG A 120 5.88 -17.16 11.90
CA ARG A 120 6.41 -18.53 11.87
C ARG A 120 7.66 -18.73 12.71
N TYR A 121 8.48 -17.70 12.90
CA TYR A 121 9.82 -17.84 13.47
C TYR A 121 10.10 -16.93 14.67
N LEU A 122 9.45 -15.78 14.74
CA LEU A 122 9.68 -14.77 15.77
C LEU A 122 8.67 -14.88 16.91
N ASP A 123 8.99 -14.25 18.03
CA ASP A 123 8.06 -14.12 19.15
C ASP A 123 6.85 -13.24 18.77
N SER A 124 5.67 -13.55 19.29
CA SER A 124 4.42 -12.84 18.96
C SER A 124 4.46 -11.35 19.30
N SER A 125 5.25 -10.96 20.32
CA SER A 125 5.51 -9.55 20.66
C SER A 125 6.16 -8.74 19.53
N SER A 126 6.74 -9.40 18.53
CA SER A 126 7.47 -8.76 17.43
C SER A 126 6.60 -8.40 16.23
N ALA A 127 5.34 -8.86 16.19
CA ALA A 127 4.50 -8.74 15.00
C ALA A 127 4.33 -7.28 14.54
N GLU A 128 4.11 -6.35 15.47
CA GLU A 128 3.98 -4.93 15.17
C GLU A 128 5.31 -4.32 14.70
N ALA A 129 6.43 -4.68 15.33
CA ALA A 129 7.75 -4.17 14.97
C ALA A 129 8.16 -4.59 13.56
N VAL A 130 7.85 -5.82 13.15
CA VAL A 130 8.09 -6.35 11.80
C VAL A 130 7.26 -5.58 10.76
N ARG A 131 5.96 -5.42 11.02
CA ARG A 131 5.06 -4.64 10.16
C ARG A 131 5.56 -3.21 9.99
N ALA A 132 5.83 -2.52 11.09
CA ALA A 132 6.30 -1.13 11.08
C ALA A 132 7.68 -0.98 10.42
N CYS A 133 8.56 -1.98 10.52
CA CYS A 133 9.83 -2.02 9.80
C CYS A 133 9.60 -2.08 8.29
N TYR A 134 8.75 -3.00 7.83
CA TYR A 134 8.43 -3.14 6.41
C TYR A 134 7.77 -1.87 5.85
N GLU A 135 6.75 -1.35 6.53
CA GLU A 135 6.04 -0.14 6.10
C GLU A 135 6.98 1.07 6.00
N ARG A 136 7.92 1.24 6.94
CA ARG A 136 8.93 2.30 6.86
C ARG A 136 9.90 2.10 5.70
N ALA A 137 10.48 0.91 5.57
CA ALA A 137 11.53 0.64 4.60
C ALA A 137 11.01 0.56 3.16
N ALA A 138 9.90 -0.15 2.94
CA ALA A 138 9.37 -0.39 1.61
C ALA A 138 8.43 0.71 1.11
N VAL A 139 7.72 1.42 2.01
CA VAL A 139 6.66 2.38 1.62
C VAL A 139 7.02 3.81 2.01
N ALA A 140 7.30 4.07 3.30
CA ALA A 140 7.53 5.43 3.78
C ALA A 140 8.74 6.10 3.10
N ALA A 141 9.82 5.34 2.87
CA ALA A 141 11.01 5.82 2.17
C ALA A 141 10.72 6.27 0.72
N HIS A 142 9.64 5.79 0.10
CA HIS A 142 9.29 6.05 -1.29
C HIS A 142 8.00 6.87 -1.47
N LEU A 143 7.49 7.48 -0.39
CA LEU A 143 6.29 8.33 -0.42
C LEU A 143 6.32 9.41 -1.52
N PRO A 144 7.42 10.15 -1.75
CA PRO A 144 7.43 11.17 -2.79
C PRO A 144 7.15 10.63 -4.19
N ALA A 145 7.69 9.44 -4.51
CA ALA A 145 7.46 8.79 -5.79
C ALA A 145 5.98 8.35 -5.94
N LEU A 146 5.38 7.83 -4.87
CA LEU A 146 3.97 7.46 -4.87
C LEU A 146 3.07 8.69 -5.05
N HIS A 147 3.33 9.77 -4.30
CA HIS A 147 2.57 11.02 -4.36
C HIS A 147 2.61 11.65 -5.75
N ALA A 148 3.75 11.58 -6.46
CA ALA A 148 3.86 12.10 -7.83
C ALA A 148 2.88 11.45 -8.83
N THR A 149 2.47 10.20 -8.57
CA THR A 149 1.60 9.44 -9.49
C THR A 149 0.11 9.54 -9.19
N VAL A 150 -0.27 10.05 -8.01
CA VAL A 150 -1.66 10.14 -7.51
C VAL A 150 -2.57 10.85 -8.50
N ALA A 151 -2.18 12.03 -8.98
CA ALA A 151 -3.01 12.83 -9.88
C ALA A 151 -3.21 12.15 -11.26
N GLY A 152 -2.25 11.34 -11.70
CA GLY A 152 -2.37 10.54 -12.92
C GLY A 152 -3.34 9.37 -12.74
N LEU A 153 -3.21 8.65 -11.62
CA LEU A 153 -4.07 7.51 -11.29
C LEU A 153 -5.54 7.92 -11.10
N LEU A 154 -5.80 9.05 -10.43
CA LEU A 154 -7.15 9.58 -10.23
C LEU A 154 -7.84 9.94 -11.56
N ARG A 155 -7.13 10.64 -12.45
CA ARG A 155 -7.65 10.97 -13.79
C ARG A 155 -7.92 9.73 -14.63
N ALA A 156 -7.05 8.73 -14.54
CA ALA A 156 -7.24 7.45 -15.23
C ALA A 156 -8.46 6.67 -14.68
N ALA A 157 -8.66 6.68 -13.36
CA ALA A 157 -9.80 6.02 -12.71
C ALA A 157 -11.16 6.71 -12.99
N ALA A 158 -11.15 8.02 -13.26
CA ALA A 158 -12.32 8.81 -13.63
C ALA A 158 -12.77 8.61 -15.08
N GLY A 159 -12.06 7.81 -15.89
CA GLY A 159 -12.45 7.55 -17.27
C GLY A 159 -12.11 8.68 -18.26
N ARG A 160 -11.11 9.53 -17.93
CA ARG A 160 -10.51 10.49 -18.88
C ARG A 160 -9.15 9.99 -19.40
N PRO A 161 -9.07 8.85 -20.11
CA PRO A 161 -7.80 8.35 -20.60
C PRO A 161 -7.28 9.25 -21.73
N ARG A 162 -5.99 9.61 -21.68
CA ARG A 162 -5.23 10.04 -22.87
C ARG A 162 -4.68 8.83 -23.67
N ARG A 163 -4.72 7.61 -23.12
CA ARG A 163 -4.29 6.35 -23.77
C ARG A 163 -5.11 5.13 -23.28
N PRO A 164 -5.40 4.12 -24.13
CA PRO A 164 -6.50 3.18 -23.92
C PRO A 164 -6.13 1.85 -23.21
N HIS A 165 -4.97 1.70 -22.57
CA HIS A 165 -4.47 0.36 -22.26
C HIS A 165 -5.03 -0.36 -21.01
N ARG A 166 -5.81 0.28 -20.13
CA ARG A 166 -6.40 -0.40 -18.94
C ARG A 166 -7.80 0.12 -18.61
N ALA A 167 -8.66 -0.79 -18.16
CA ALA A 167 -10.05 -0.47 -17.80
C ALA A 167 -10.11 0.45 -16.57
N PRO A 168 -11.07 1.41 -16.50
CA PRO A 168 -11.24 2.27 -15.33
C PRO A 168 -11.42 1.53 -14.00
N ALA A 169 -12.00 0.33 -14.03
CA ALA A 169 -12.16 -0.53 -12.86
C ALA A 169 -10.82 -0.99 -12.26
N GLU A 170 -9.84 -1.33 -13.10
CA GLU A 170 -8.50 -1.73 -12.66
C GLU A 170 -7.77 -0.55 -12.00
N ARG A 171 -7.95 0.66 -12.54
CA ARG A 171 -7.36 1.88 -11.97
C ARG A 171 -7.97 2.24 -10.61
N ARG A 172 -9.26 1.95 -10.40
CA ARG A 172 -9.88 2.07 -9.07
C ARG A 172 -9.30 1.04 -8.09
N ALA A 173 -8.98 -0.17 -8.56
CA ALA A 173 -8.31 -1.17 -7.73
C ALA A 173 -6.88 -0.73 -7.36
N ASP A 174 -6.13 -0.11 -8.28
CA ASP A 174 -4.82 0.48 -7.99
C ASP A 174 -4.90 1.54 -6.88
N LEU A 175 -5.87 2.45 -6.95
CA LEU A 175 -6.10 3.46 -5.92
C LEU A 175 -6.48 2.86 -4.56
N ARG A 176 -7.28 1.79 -4.55
CA ARG A 176 -7.60 1.05 -3.32
C ARG A 176 -6.35 0.44 -2.69
N ARG A 177 -5.49 -0.20 -3.48
CA ARG A 177 -4.21 -0.75 -3.01
C ARG A 177 -3.31 0.34 -2.45
N MET A 178 -3.19 1.46 -3.15
CA MET A 178 -2.43 2.63 -2.70
C MET A 178 -2.95 3.13 -1.35
N TYR A 179 -4.28 3.30 -1.21
CA TYR A 179 -4.88 3.71 0.05
C TYR A 179 -4.58 2.74 1.19
N THR A 180 -4.68 1.43 0.94
CA THR A 180 -4.35 0.40 1.94
C THR A 180 -2.90 0.50 2.42
N LEU A 181 -1.96 0.81 1.54
CA LEU A 181 -0.55 0.99 1.89
C LEU A 181 -0.28 2.28 2.68
N LEU A 182 -0.96 3.38 2.33
CA LEU A 182 -0.72 4.68 2.95
C LEU A 182 -1.45 4.87 4.28
N ARG A 183 -2.59 4.21 4.48
CA ARG A 183 -3.40 4.32 5.70
C ARG A 183 -2.62 4.07 7.01
N PRO A 184 -1.82 2.99 7.15
CA PRO A 184 -1.10 2.73 8.40
C PRO A 184 0.00 3.76 8.70
N LEU A 185 0.51 4.48 7.69
CA LEU A 185 1.52 5.53 7.86
C LEU A 185 0.95 6.85 8.42
N GLY A 186 -0.38 6.94 8.58
CA GLY A 186 -1.06 8.07 9.20
C GLY A 186 -1.49 9.18 8.24
N ALA A 187 -2.07 10.24 8.81
CA ALA A 187 -2.75 11.28 8.05
C ALA A 187 -1.83 12.06 7.09
N ALA A 188 -0.56 12.27 7.45
CA ALA A 188 0.40 12.98 6.62
C ALA A 188 0.67 12.25 5.29
N ALA A 189 0.76 10.92 5.31
CA ALA A 189 0.97 10.11 4.11
C ALA A 189 -0.24 10.10 3.18
N LEU A 190 -1.45 10.18 3.74
CA LEU A 190 -2.72 10.18 2.99
C LEU A 190 -3.09 11.55 2.41
N ARG A 191 -2.63 12.65 3.02
CA ARG A 191 -3.08 14.00 2.68
C ARG A 191 -2.96 14.36 1.19
N PRO A 192 -1.84 14.06 0.48
CA PRO A 192 -1.74 14.35 -0.95
C PRO A 192 -2.76 13.59 -1.80
N LEU A 193 -3.16 12.38 -1.38
CA LEU A 193 -4.19 11.59 -2.07
C LEU A 193 -5.58 12.18 -1.88
N VAL A 194 -5.89 12.62 -0.66
CA VAL A 194 -7.17 13.28 -0.33
C VAL A 194 -7.27 14.63 -1.03
N ASP A 195 -6.24 15.46 -0.95
CA ASP A 195 -6.20 16.80 -1.55
C ASP A 195 -6.34 16.71 -3.08
N ALA A 196 -5.63 15.77 -3.71
CA ALA A 196 -5.75 15.53 -5.16
C ALA A 196 -7.14 15.03 -5.56
N ALA A 197 -7.76 14.15 -4.75
CA ALA A 197 -9.12 13.68 -5.01
C ALA A 197 -10.15 14.81 -4.90
N HIS A 198 -10.03 15.67 -3.88
CA HIS A 198 -10.87 16.85 -3.71
C HIS A 198 -10.71 17.84 -4.88
N ALA A 199 -9.47 18.12 -5.29
CA ALA A 199 -9.19 19.00 -6.41
C ALA A 199 -9.78 18.46 -7.72
N GLN A 200 -9.66 17.15 -7.96
CA GLN A 200 -10.24 16.48 -9.13
C GLN A 200 -11.78 16.56 -9.11
N ALA A 201 -12.42 16.26 -7.99
CA ALA A 201 -13.88 16.34 -7.86
C ALA A 201 -14.40 17.77 -8.10
N ALA A 202 -13.71 18.78 -7.56
CA ALA A 202 -14.07 20.19 -7.79
C ALA A 202 -13.90 20.60 -9.26
N ALA A 203 -12.84 20.13 -9.93
CA ALA A 203 -12.63 20.37 -11.36
C ALA A 203 -13.69 19.67 -12.22
N ASP A 204 -14.05 18.44 -11.89
CA ASP A 204 -15.09 17.68 -12.59
C ASP A 204 -16.47 18.31 -12.39
N GLY A 205 -16.79 18.75 -11.16
CA GLY A 205 -18.03 19.48 -10.88
C GLY A 205 -18.14 20.78 -11.66
N ARG A 206 -17.08 21.60 -11.69
CA ARG A 206 -17.05 22.83 -12.52
C ARG A 206 -17.21 22.52 -14.01
N ALA A 207 -16.57 21.45 -14.50
CA ALA A 207 -16.69 21.05 -15.89
C ALA A 207 -18.10 20.59 -16.26
N LEU A 208 -18.80 19.89 -15.36
CA LEU A 208 -20.20 19.48 -15.56
C LEU A 208 -21.14 20.69 -15.58
N LEU A 209 -20.94 21.64 -14.67
CA LEU A 209 -21.74 22.87 -14.63
C LEU A 209 -21.52 23.78 -15.85
N ALA A 210 -20.33 23.74 -16.44
CA ALA A 210 -20.01 24.51 -17.65
C ALA A 210 -20.50 23.86 -18.95
N GLN A 211 -21.01 22.62 -18.92
CA GLN A 211 -21.58 22.01 -20.12
C GLN A 211 -22.92 22.68 -20.47
N PRO A 212 -23.14 23.06 -21.74
CA PRO A 212 -24.40 23.62 -22.16
C PRO A 212 -25.51 22.58 -21.92
N HIS A 213 -26.50 22.93 -21.12
CA HIS A 213 -27.64 22.06 -20.87
C HIS A 213 -28.59 22.19 -22.06
N SER A 214 -29.06 21.07 -22.62
CA SER A 214 -30.05 21.05 -23.73
C SER A 214 -31.34 21.85 -23.46
N LYS A 215 -31.64 22.19 -22.20
CA LYS A 215 -32.77 23.05 -21.82
C LYS A 215 -32.52 24.55 -22.06
N ASP A 216 -31.27 24.99 -22.17
CA ASP A 216 -30.91 26.40 -22.39
C ASP A 216 -31.03 26.80 -23.88
N GLU A 217 -30.93 25.84 -24.81
CA GLU A 217 -31.19 26.07 -26.23
C GLU A 217 -32.66 26.41 -26.51
N VAL A 218 -33.59 25.83 -25.74
CA VAL A 218 -35.02 26.13 -25.88
C VAL A 218 -35.30 27.57 -25.47
N LEU A 219 -34.69 28.05 -24.38
CA LEU A 219 -34.90 29.43 -23.91
C LEU A 219 -34.21 30.46 -24.82
N THR A 220 -33.03 30.19 -25.37
CA THR A 220 -32.40 31.12 -26.31
C THR A 220 -33.15 31.24 -27.64
N THR A 221 -33.82 30.17 -28.09
CA THR A 221 -34.63 30.22 -29.32
C THR A 221 -35.93 31.02 -29.13
N TYR A 222 -36.51 31.03 -27.93
CA TYR A 222 -37.75 31.78 -27.66
C TYR A 222 -37.53 33.27 -27.27
N PHE A 223 -36.35 33.65 -26.76
CA PHE A 223 -36.09 35.02 -26.30
C PHE A 223 -35.33 35.93 -27.29
N LEU A 224 -34.79 35.39 -28.40
CA LEU A 224 -34.03 36.17 -29.40
C LEU A 224 -34.75 36.37 -30.75
N THR A 225 -36.04 36.07 -30.87
CA THR A 225 -36.85 36.59 -31.98
C THR A 225 -37.46 37.93 -31.58
N PRO A 226 -36.91 39.09 -32.01
CA PRO A 226 -37.59 40.36 -31.83
C PRO A 226 -38.89 40.34 -32.65
N SER A 227 -40.01 40.51 -31.94
CA SER A 227 -41.30 40.82 -32.50
C SER A 227 -41.23 42.16 -33.23
N HIS A 228 -40.99 42.11 -34.55
CA HIS A 228 -41.36 43.19 -35.45
C HIS A 228 -42.53 42.78 -36.33
N THR A 229 -43.59 43.55 -36.16
CA THR A 229 -44.87 43.59 -36.85
C THR A 229 -44.73 43.94 -38.33
N HIS A 230 -45.29 43.12 -39.24
CA HIS A 230 -46.33 43.51 -40.22
C HIS A 230 -46.78 42.32 -41.10
N SER A 231 -48.10 42.11 -41.16
CA SER A 231 -48.88 41.18 -42.01
C SER A 231 -48.82 41.55 -43.52
N PRO A 232 -49.56 40.86 -44.42
CA PRO A 232 -49.81 39.42 -44.59
C PRO A 232 -49.48 38.96 -46.04
N THR A 233 -49.23 37.67 -46.28
CA THR A 233 -49.33 37.14 -47.65
C THR A 233 -49.85 35.70 -47.64
N TYR A 234 -51.08 35.58 -48.14
CA TYR A 234 -51.78 34.45 -48.75
C TYR A 234 -51.36 33.01 -48.44
N LEU A 235 -52.31 32.30 -47.83
CA LEU A 235 -52.81 30.97 -48.22
C LEU A 235 -51.91 30.12 -49.14
N ASN A 236 -51.45 28.98 -48.62
CA ASN A 236 -51.62 27.73 -49.36
C ASN A 236 -51.73 26.53 -48.41
N LEU A 237 -52.98 26.18 -48.11
CA LEU A 237 -53.36 24.84 -47.69
C LEU A 237 -53.17 23.89 -48.88
N ARG A 238 -52.15 23.04 -48.85
CA ARG A 238 -52.17 21.78 -49.62
C ARG A 238 -51.64 20.61 -48.79
N HIS A 239 -52.62 19.88 -48.28
CA HIS A 239 -52.74 18.43 -48.43
C HIS A 239 -51.59 17.55 -47.95
N ASN A 240 -51.78 17.11 -46.71
CA ASN A 240 -51.55 15.76 -46.22
C ASN A 240 -51.62 14.68 -47.33
N LYS A 241 -50.50 13.99 -47.57
CA LYS A 241 -50.49 12.59 -48.02
C LYS A 241 -49.41 11.84 -47.25
N MET A 242 -49.86 11.11 -46.23
CA MET A 242 -49.27 9.83 -45.84
C MET A 242 -49.04 8.96 -47.07
N LEU A 243 -47.90 8.25 -47.11
CA LEU A 243 -47.77 6.79 -47.25
C LEU A 243 -46.28 6.39 -47.45
N PRO A 244 -45.90 5.11 -47.27
CA PRO A 244 -44.83 4.70 -46.37
C PRO A 244 -43.52 4.27 -47.07
N LYS A 245 -42.49 3.99 -46.23
CA LYS A 245 -41.28 3.24 -46.58
C LYS A 245 -41.61 1.92 -47.29
N PRO A 246 -40.72 1.40 -48.16
CA PRO A 246 -39.85 0.30 -47.70
C PRO A 246 -38.38 0.32 -48.20
N TYR A 247 -37.56 -0.41 -47.42
CA TYR A 247 -36.34 -1.18 -47.72
C TYR A 247 -35.28 -0.64 -48.70
N TRP A 248 -34.08 -0.36 -48.18
CA TRP A 248 -32.92 -1.26 -48.22
C TRP A 248 -32.16 -1.17 -46.90
#